data_AF-A0AA39V1H9-F1
#
_entry.id   AF-A0AA39V1H9-F1
#
_cell.length_a   1.000
_cell.length_b   1.000
_cell.length_c   1.000
_cell.angle_alpha   90.00
_cell.angle_beta   90.00
_cell.angle_gamma   90.00
#
_symmetry.space_group_name_H-M   'P 1'
#
loop_
_entity.id
_entity.type
_entity.pdbx_description
1 polymer ?
#
loop_
_entity_poly.entity_id
_entity_poly.type
_entity_poly.pdbx_seq_one_letter_code
_entity_poly.pdbx_strand_id
1 'polypeptide(L)'
;MTSAEAPMEKDFSNGYGNMSSNNNHLEGNVDQTTALNRIRTAGSISISPELFEKLYLSPENKVAGELRKTFGNPTPIALVGFLLSLTPLSCDLMGWRGAGGNGAADIGVYFFFGGLLMILGSVGEWIIGNTFPFVVFGTFGAFWLSFAATLQPFFNAYGAYVTNPTVAAASMGEPGNAAGLATPAFNASFAFFLLFMGLICLIFLICSLRTNIVFFVIFLTLVCAFGLLAGAYWNLALAYENAANVGAASAASKCVKAAGAFTFVTSMAGWWIFFAIMLASLDFPFAIPVGDLSHIIKGASQKKAAKEHEV
;
A
#
# COMPACT_ATOMS: atom_id res chain seq x y z
N MET A 1 -47.05 6.37 -37.81
CA MET A 1 -47.58 7.25 -38.87
C MET A 1 -48.43 8.29 -38.17
N THR A 2 -47.85 9.46 -37.87
CA THR A 2 -48.14 10.77 -38.55
C THR A 2 -49.56 11.24 -38.24
N SER A 3 -49.87 12.46 -37.79
CA SER A 3 -49.13 13.72 -37.72
C SER A 3 -50.13 14.81 -37.26
N ALA A 4 -49.59 15.91 -36.69
CA ALA A 4 -50.07 17.31 -36.83
C ALA A 4 -51.45 17.68 -36.22
N GLU A 5 -51.74 18.88 -35.73
CA GLU A 5 -51.03 20.15 -35.52
C GLU A 5 -51.96 21.00 -34.63
N ALA A 6 -51.41 21.90 -33.80
CA ALA A 6 -52.16 23.00 -33.18
C ALA A 6 -52.48 24.09 -34.22
N PRO A 7 -53.26 25.14 -33.89
CA PRO A 7 -52.53 26.37 -33.54
C PRO A 7 -53.23 27.35 -32.57
N MET A 8 -52.37 28.21 -31.99
CA MET A 8 -52.54 29.65 -31.72
C MET A 8 -53.66 30.11 -30.76
N GLU A 9 -53.58 31.23 -30.02
CA GLU A 9 -52.59 32.25 -29.69
C GLU A 9 -53.41 33.30 -28.90
N LYS A 10 -52.85 33.90 -27.87
CA LYS A 10 -53.27 35.25 -27.43
C LYS A 10 -52.14 35.84 -26.62
N ASP A 11 -51.38 36.69 -27.28
CA ASP A 11 -50.43 37.60 -26.67
C ASP A 11 -50.83 39.05 -27.01
N PHE A 12 -50.24 39.96 -26.24
CA PHE A 12 -50.17 41.42 -26.37
C PHE A 12 -51.36 42.22 -25.84
N SER A 13 -51.22 43.36 -25.16
CA SER A 13 -50.15 44.03 -24.39
C SER A 13 -50.76 45.41 -24.04
N ASN A 14 -50.40 45.99 -22.89
CA ASN A 14 -50.38 47.43 -22.56
C ASN A 14 -50.15 47.52 -21.03
N GLY A 15 -49.16 48.20 -20.46
CA GLY A 15 -48.27 49.25 -20.95
C GLY A 15 -48.30 50.44 -19.98
N TYR A 16 -47.14 50.80 -19.42
CA TYR A 16 -46.81 51.96 -18.57
C TYR A 16 -47.25 51.90 -17.09
N GLY A 17 -46.42 52.10 -16.05
CA GLY A 17 -45.04 52.54 -15.94
C GLY A 17 -44.91 53.47 -14.71
N ASN A 18 -44.12 53.11 -13.70
CA ASN A 18 -43.37 54.09 -12.91
C ASN A 18 -42.22 53.43 -12.13
N MET A 19 -41.04 54.04 -12.25
CA MET A 19 -39.77 53.64 -11.66
C MET A 19 -39.42 54.68 -10.59
N SER A 20 -39.10 54.26 -9.36
CA SER A 20 -38.26 55.06 -8.47
C SER A 20 -37.58 54.22 -7.37
N SER A 21 -36.27 54.07 -7.56
CA SER A 21 -35.16 54.14 -6.59
C SER A 21 -35.07 53.22 -5.36
N ASN A 22 -34.07 52.32 -5.45
CA ASN A 22 -33.05 51.94 -4.46
C ASN A 22 -33.36 52.04 -2.96
N ASN A 23 -33.23 50.90 -2.27
CA ASN A 23 -32.39 50.82 -1.07
C ASN A 23 -31.83 49.41 -0.85
N ASN A 24 -30.52 49.29 -0.99
CA ASN A 24 -29.72 48.20 -0.44
C ASN A 24 -29.83 48.21 1.09
N HIS A 25 -30.22 47.09 1.70
CA HIS A 25 -29.89 46.82 3.10
C HIS A 25 -29.36 45.39 3.23
N LEU A 26 -28.04 45.31 3.38
CA LEU A 26 -27.34 44.21 4.02
C LEU A 26 -27.80 44.14 5.47
N GLU A 27 -28.51 43.08 5.86
CA GLU A 27 -28.70 42.79 7.27
C GLU A 27 -28.14 41.40 7.57
N GLY A 28 -26.96 41.44 8.18
CA GLY A 28 -26.31 40.28 8.75
C GLY A 28 -27.06 39.84 10.00
N ASN A 29 -27.56 38.62 9.96
CA ASN A 29 -27.61 37.78 11.14
C ASN A 29 -27.61 36.33 10.69
N VAL A 30 -26.45 35.84 10.27
CA VAL A 30 -26.21 34.39 10.25
C VAL A 30 -26.18 33.99 11.71
N ASP A 31 -27.34 33.55 12.17
CA ASP A 31 -27.61 33.07 13.51
C ASP A 31 -26.45 32.17 13.99
N GLN A 32 -25.75 32.60 15.03
CA GLN A 32 -24.55 31.95 15.53
C GLN A 32 -24.84 30.50 15.92
N THR A 33 -26.08 30.21 16.34
CA THR A 33 -26.61 28.86 16.56
C THR A 33 -26.81 28.06 15.28
N THR A 34 -27.18 28.67 14.16
CA THR A 34 -27.26 28.01 12.84
C THR A 34 -25.86 27.74 12.27
N ALA A 35 -24.91 28.65 12.46
CA ALA A 35 -23.49 28.41 12.13
C ALA A 35 -22.85 27.35 13.04
N LEU A 36 -23.11 27.40 14.36
CA LEU A 36 -22.66 26.40 15.33
C LEU A 36 -23.32 25.03 15.10
N ASN A 37 -24.58 25.00 14.66
CA ASN A 37 -25.25 23.75 14.27
C ASN A 37 -24.62 23.18 13.01
N ARG A 38 -24.28 24.00 11.99
CA ARG A 38 -23.51 23.54 10.83
C ARG A 38 -22.12 23.01 11.20
N ILE A 39 -21.49 23.59 12.23
CA ILE A 39 -20.19 23.14 12.75
C ILE A 39 -20.34 21.87 13.62
N ARG A 40 -21.47 21.69 14.32
CA ARG A 40 -21.78 20.49 15.11
C ARG A 40 -22.22 19.29 14.27
N THR A 41 -22.84 19.49 13.10
CA THR A 41 -23.18 18.37 12.19
C THR A 41 -21.99 17.85 11.38
N ALA A 42 -20.80 18.44 11.53
CA ALA A 42 -19.55 17.89 11.00
C ALA A 42 -18.88 16.87 11.95
N GLY A 43 -19.46 16.61 13.14
CA GLY A 43 -19.03 15.55 14.05
C GLY A 43 -19.89 14.31 13.88
N SER A 44 -19.30 13.20 13.43
CA SER A 44 -19.92 11.89 13.15
C SER A 44 -20.80 11.82 11.90
N ILE A 45 -20.21 12.07 10.74
CA ILE A 45 -20.67 11.33 9.56
C ILE A 45 -20.13 9.90 9.76
N SER A 46 -21.00 8.97 10.17
CA SER A 46 -20.71 7.54 10.07
C SER A 46 -20.51 7.24 8.58
N ILE A 47 -19.25 7.20 8.16
CA ILE A 47 -18.88 6.88 6.77
C ILE A 47 -19.27 5.42 6.57
N SER A 48 -20.13 5.15 5.56
CA SER A 48 -20.45 3.75 5.24
C SER A 48 -19.16 3.01 4.84
N PRO A 49 -19.04 1.70 5.12
CA PRO A 49 -17.90 0.91 4.70
C PRO A 49 -17.58 1.06 3.20
N GLU A 50 -18.58 1.29 2.35
CA GLU A 50 -18.36 1.52 0.91
C GLU A 50 -17.77 2.91 0.62
N LEU A 51 -18.22 3.97 1.32
CA LEU A 51 -17.63 5.31 1.20
C LEU A 51 -16.21 5.36 1.78
N PHE A 52 -15.93 4.52 2.78
CA PHE A 52 -14.60 4.31 3.32
C PHE A 52 -13.69 3.60 2.30
N GLU A 53 -14.08 2.47 1.72
CA GLU A 53 -13.28 1.84 0.65
C GLU A 53 -13.00 2.81 -0.51
N LYS A 54 -13.98 3.64 -0.85
CA LYS A 54 -13.90 4.67 -1.90
C LYS A 54 -12.90 5.77 -1.60
N LEU A 55 -12.74 6.18 -0.34
CA LEU A 55 -11.76 7.19 0.07
C LEU A 55 -10.36 6.58 0.28
N TYR A 56 -10.27 5.28 0.59
CA TYR A 56 -9.05 4.68 1.15
C TYR A 56 -8.35 3.72 0.18
N LEU A 57 -9.05 3.03 -0.74
CA LEU A 57 -8.46 1.89 -1.47
C LEU A 57 -8.44 2.02 -3.00
N SER A 58 -9.40 2.72 -3.64
CA SER A 58 -9.36 3.10 -5.07
C SER A 58 -10.61 3.92 -5.46
N PRO A 59 -10.54 4.79 -6.49
CA PRO A 59 -11.73 5.34 -7.12
C PRO A 59 -12.56 4.21 -7.74
N GLU A 60 -13.88 4.32 -7.61
CA GLU A 60 -14.87 3.33 -8.01
C GLU A 60 -14.67 2.83 -9.46
N ASN A 61 -14.15 1.61 -9.62
CA ASN A 61 -14.39 0.85 -10.83
C ASN A 61 -15.86 0.45 -10.78
N LYS A 62 -16.68 0.95 -11.73
CA LYS A 62 -18.08 0.50 -11.86
C LYS A 62 -18.08 -0.96 -12.34
N VAL A 63 -17.95 -1.89 -11.40
CA VAL A 63 -18.08 -3.33 -11.67
C VAL A 63 -19.56 -3.68 -11.65
N ALA A 64 -20.04 -4.47 -12.61
CA ALA A 64 -21.43 -4.88 -12.67
C ALA A 64 -21.76 -5.82 -11.49
N GLY A 65 -22.77 -5.46 -10.67
CA GLY A 65 -23.25 -6.25 -9.53
C GLY A 65 -22.96 -5.61 -8.16
N GLU A 66 -23.69 -6.03 -7.12
CA GLU A 66 -23.51 -5.56 -5.73
C GLU A 66 -22.49 -6.40 -4.95
N LEU A 67 -21.39 -6.83 -5.59
CA LEU A 67 -20.41 -7.78 -4.99
C LEU A 67 -19.85 -7.31 -3.65
N ARG A 68 -19.67 -5.99 -3.49
CA ARG A 68 -19.20 -5.37 -2.23
C ARG A 68 -20.22 -5.40 -1.09
N LYS A 69 -21.50 -5.57 -1.41
CA LYS A 69 -22.56 -5.81 -0.40
C LYS A 69 -22.71 -7.30 -0.07
N THR A 70 -22.19 -8.18 -0.92
CA THR A 70 -22.28 -9.64 -0.77
C THR A 70 -21.12 -10.24 0.01
N PHE A 71 -19.90 -9.71 -0.17
CA PHE A 71 -18.68 -10.23 0.46
C PHE A 71 -18.08 -9.22 1.45
N GLY A 72 -17.36 -9.73 2.46
CA GLY A 72 -16.59 -8.88 3.37
C GLY A 72 -15.38 -8.24 2.67
N ASN A 73 -14.90 -7.12 3.22
CA ASN A 73 -13.70 -6.45 2.72
C ASN A 73 -12.46 -7.36 2.97
N PRO A 74 -11.70 -7.74 1.93
CA PRO A 74 -10.52 -8.60 2.05
C PRO A 74 -9.22 -7.84 2.39
N THR A 75 -9.20 -6.51 2.32
CA THR A 75 -8.03 -5.69 2.63
C THR A 75 -7.50 -5.93 4.07
N PRO A 76 -8.33 -5.97 5.13
CA PRO A 76 -7.84 -6.15 6.50
C PRO A 76 -7.05 -7.44 6.69
N ILE A 77 -7.50 -8.55 6.11
CA ILE A 77 -6.81 -9.84 6.27
C ILE A 77 -5.46 -9.84 5.54
N ALA A 78 -5.38 -9.20 4.37
CA ALA A 78 -4.11 -9.00 3.67
C ALA A 78 -3.15 -8.08 4.45
N LEU A 79 -3.67 -7.01 5.05
CA LEU A 79 -2.88 -6.10 5.88
C LEU A 79 -2.32 -6.79 7.11
N VAL A 80 -3.10 -7.63 7.80
CA VAL A 80 -2.59 -8.43 8.93
C VAL A 80 -1.43 -9.33 8.48
N GLY A 81 -1.55 -9.95 7.31
CA GLY A 81 -0.50 -10.75 6.70
C GLY A 81 0.81 -9.96 6.54
N PHE A 82 0.72 -8.79 5.92
CA PHE A 82 1.84 -7.86 5.73
C PHE A 82 2.41 -7.34 7.06
N LEU A 83 1.56 -7.00 8.03
CA LEU A 83 1.97 -6.38 9.28
C LEU A 83 2.72 -7.36 10.18
N LEU A 84 2.22 -8.58 10.30
CA LEU A 84 2.86 -9.58 11.15
C LEU A 84 4.12 -10.17 10.53
N SER A 85 4.28 -10.16 9.20
CA SER A 85 5.56 -10.53 8.59
C SER A 85 6.59 -9.40 8.61
N LEU A 86 6.19 -8.16 8.29
CA LEU A 86 7.14 -7.05 8.14
C LEU A 86 7.55 -6.42 9.48
N THR A 87 6.63 -6.22 10.42
CA THR A 87 6.94 -5.51 11.68
C THR A 87 8.03 -6.23 12.49
N PRO A 88 7.97 -7.56 12.69
CA PRO A 88 9.04 -8.30 13.36
C PRO A 88 10.34 -8.27 12.57
N LEU A 89 10.28 -8.49 11.25
CA LEU A 89 11.48 -8.41 10.39
C LEU A 89 12.17 -7.04 10.50
N SER A 90 11.42 -5.93 10.55
CA SER A 90 12.00 -4.60 10.75
C SER A 90 12.77 -4.50 12.08
N CYS A 91 12.23 -5.07 13.15
CA CYS A 91 12.92 -5.14 14.45
C CYS A 91 14.22 -5.96 14.36
N ASP A 92 14.17 -7.10 13.66
CA ASP A 92 15.32 -7.99 13.45
C ASP A 92 16.43 -7.31 12.64
N LEU A 93 16.07 -6.63 11.54
CA LEU A 93 17.03 -5.90 10.69
C LEU A 93 17.67 -4.72 11.44
N MET A 94 16.95 -4.08 12.37
CA MET A 94 17.51 -3.04 13.24
C MET A 94 18.30 -3.60 14.43
N GLY A 95 18.22 -4.90 14.70
CA GLY A 95 18.92 -5.57 15.78
C GLY A 95 18.34 -5.30 17.18
N TRP A 96 17.04 -5.01 17.26
CA TRP A 96 16.41 -4.68 18.53
C TRP A 96 16.52 -5.83 19.53
N ARG A 97 16.96 -5.52 20.76
CA ARG A 97 17.17 -6.51 21.84
C ARG A 97 18.13 -7.65 21.45
N GLY A 98 19.02 -7.43 20.49
CA GLY A 98 19.94 -8.47 19.98
C GLY A 98 19.31 -9.42 18.97
N ALA A 99 18.13 -9.10 18.44
CA ALA A 99 17.52 -9.82 17.33
C ALA A 99 18.38 -9.71 16.04
N GLY A 100 18.13 -10.57 15.06
CA GLY A 100 18.97 -10.65 13.85
C GLY A 100 18.71 -11.90 13.03
N GLY A 101 19.75 -12.44 12.39
CA GLY A 101 19.62 -13.65 11.56
C GLY A 101 18.74 -13.46 10.32
N ASN A 102 18.58 -12.21 9.86
CA ASN A 102 17.75 -11.83 8.71
C ASN A 102 16.31 -12.37 8.80
N GLY A 103 15.74 -12.47 10.00
CA GLY A 103 14.35 -12.90 10.18
C GLY A 103 14.13 -14.41 10.17
N ALA A 104 15.18 -15.22 10.27
CA ALA A 104 15.05 -16.68 10.21
C ALA A 104 14.15 -17.26 11.32
N ALA A 105 13.99 -16.58 12.45
CA ALA A 105 13.06 -16.99 13.52
C ALA A 105 11.59 -16.95 13.07
N ASP A 106 11.26 -16.09 12.10
CA ASP A 106 9.90 -15.78 11.67
C ASP A 106 9.52 -16.45 10.33
N ILE A 107 10.28 -17.45 9.87
CA ILE A 107 9.99 -18.15 8.60
C ILE A 107 8.55 -18.69 8.55
N GLY A 108 8.04 -19.22 9.67
CA GLY A 108 6.64 -19.65 9.76
C GLY A 108 5.66 -18.50 9.53
N VAL A 109 5.95 -17.33 10.08
CA VAL A 109 5.15 -16.11 9.88
C VAL A 109 5.20 -15.67 8.42
N TYR A 110 6.34 -15.81 7.74
CA TYR A 110 6.46 -15.48 6.32
C TYR A 110 5.60 -16.40 5.45
N PHE A 111 5.53 -17.69 5.73
CA PHE A 111 4.65 -18.61 4.99
C PHE A 111 3.17 -18.31 5.23
N PHE A 112 2.76 -18.20 6.49
CA PHE A 112 1.32 -18.17 6.83
C PHE A 112 0.72 -16.76 6.83
N PHE A 113 1.41 -15.76 7.35
CA PHE A 113 0.92 -14.39 7.38
C PHE A 113 1.36 -13.64 6.12
N GLY A 114 2.67 -13.49 5.94
CA GLY A 114 3.21 -12.74 4.82
C GLY A 114 2.81 -13.36 3.46
N GLY A 115 2.75 -14.68 3.38
CA GLY A 115 2.40 -15.41 2.17
C GLY A 115 0.91 -15.69 2.06
N LEU A 116 0.43 -16.70 2.80
CA LEU A 116 -0.91 -17.24 2.65
C LEU A 116 -2.01 -16.19 2.87
N LEU A 117 -2.01 -15.43 3.97
CA LEU A 117 -3.05 -14.43 4.20
C LEU A 117 -3.06 -13.33 3.14
N MET A 118 -1.89 -12.88 2.68
CA MET A 118 -1.79 -11.87 1.62
C MET A 118 -2.30 -12.40 0.27
N ILE A 119 -1.99 -13.65 -0.08
CA ILE A 119 -2.50 -14.28 -1.32
C ILE A 119 -4.02 -14.48 -1.24
N LEU A 120 -4.56 -14.92 -0.09
CA LEU A 120 -6.00 -15.07 0.09
C LEU A 120 -6.71 -13.71 0.01
N GLY A 121 -6.18 -12.68 0.67
CA GLY A 121 -6.72 -11.33 0.58
C GLY A 121 -6.63 -10.76 -0.84
N SER A 122 -5.53 -11.02 -1.55
CA SER A 122 -5.38 -10.70 -2.98
C SER A 122 -6.48 -11.33 -3.82
N VAL A 123 -6.75 -12.63 -3.68
CA VAL A 123 -7.85 -13.30 -4.39
C VAL A 123 -9.20 -12.66 -4.04
N GLY A 124 -9.41 -12.29 -2.78
CA GLY A 124 -10.59 -11.53 -2.35
C GLY A 124 -10.73 -10.20 -3.08
N GLU A 125 -9.66 -9.41 -3.18
CA GLU A 125 -9.65 -8.12 -3.91
C GLU A 125 -9.99 -8.31 -5.39
N TRP A 126 -9.51 -9.38 -6.00
CA TRP A 126 -9.87 -9.73 -7.38
C TRP A 126 -11.38 -10.01 -7.52
N ILE A 127 -11.96 -10.77 -6.59
CA ILE A 127 -13.39 -11.11 -6.60
C ILE A 127 -14.26 -9.84 -6.52
N ILE A 128 -13.90 -8.87 -5.68
CA ILE A 128 -14.66 -7.61 -5.54
C ILE A 128 -14.27 -6.52 -6.55
N GLY A 129 -13.34 -6.82 -7.46
CA GLY A 129 -12.95 -5.97 -8.59
C GLY A 129 -11.96 -4.84 -8.27
N ASN A 130 -11.21 -4.97 -7.17
CA ASN A 130 -10.19 -4.02 -6.74
C ASN A 130 -8.80 -4.39 -7.30
N THR A 131 -8.54 -4.01 -8.55
CA THR A 131 -7.32 -4.42 -9.27
C THR A 131 -6.03 -3.99 -8.60
N PHE A 132 -5.93 -2.74 -8.10
CA PHE A 132 -4.68 -2.25 -7.54
C PHE A 132 -4.30 -3.00 -6.24
N PRO A 133 -5.18 -3.07 -5.22
CA PRO A 133 -4.95 -3.91 -4.04
C PRO A 133 -4.69 -5.39 -4.36
N PHE A 134 -5.42 -5.98 -5.32
CA PHE A 134 -5.17 -7.35 -5.80
C PHE A 134 -3.71 -7.54 -6.21
N VAL A 135 -3.21 -6.71 -7.13
CA VAL A 135 -1.83 -6.84 -7.63
C VAL A 135 -0.80 -6.58 -6.52
N VAL A 136 -1.05 -5.58 -5.66
CA VAL A 136 -0.16 -5.23 -4.56
C VAL A 136 -0.04 -6.39 -3.56
N PHE A 137 -1.16 -6.89 -3.03
CA PHE A 137 -1.15 -7.96 -2.04
C PHE A 137 -0.66 -9.29 -2.62
N GLY A 138 -1.02 -9.60 -3.87
CA GLY A 138 -0.53 -10.78 -4.56
C GLY A 138 1.00 -10.77 -4.73
N THR A 139 1.55 -9.61 -5.12
CA THR A 139 3.00 -9.42 -5.29
C THR A 139 3.75 -9.60 -3.98
N PHE A 140 3.32 -8.94 -2.90
CA PHE A 140 3.98 -9.07 -1.60
C PHE A 140 3.76 -10.44 -0.96
N GLY A 141 2.60 -11.06 -1.18
CA GLY A 141 2.36 -12.46 -0.80
C GLY A 141 3.38 -13.41 -1.44
N ALA A 142 3.59 -13.27 -2.74
CA ALA A 142 4.60 -14.03 -3.46
C ALA A 142 6.03 -13.71 -2.99
N PHE A 143 6.34 -12.45 -2.66
CA PHE A 143 7.63 -12.06 -2.08
C PHE A 143 7.90 -12.81 -0.77
N TRP A 144 6.96 -12.83 0.17
CA TRP A 144 7.14 -13.49 1.45
C TRP A 144 7.28 -15.02 1.32
N LEU A 145 6.48 -15.66 0.45
CA LEU A 145 6.64 -17.08 0.15
C LEU A 145 8.01 -17.38 -0.48
N SER A 146 8.47 -16.53 -1.40
CA SER A 146 9.78 -16.68 -2.04
C SER A 146 10.93 -16.49 -1.05
N PHE A 147 10.81 -15.51 -0.15
CA PHE A 147 11.79 -15.26 0.90
C PHE A 147 11.85 -16.42 1.90
N ALA A 148 10.69 -16.89 2.37
CA ALA A 148 10.60 -18.05 3.25
C ALA A 148 11.18 -19.32 2.60
N ALA A 149 10.85 -19.58 1.34
CA ALA A 149 11.40 -20.70 0.58
C ALA A 149 12.92 -20.61 0.45
N THR A 150 13.47 -19.41 0.22
CA THR A 150 14.92 -19.18 0.14
C THR A 150 15.62 -19.52 1.45
N LEU A 151 15.01 -19.22 2.60
CA LEU A 151 15.58 -19.52 3.91
C LEU A 151 15.43 -20.99 4.31
N GLN A 152 14.52 -21.75 3.69
CA GLN A 152 14.27 -23.13 4.04
C GLN A 152 15.29 -24.10 3.43
N PRO A 153 15.94 -24.95 4.25
CA PRO A 153 16.86 -25.99 3.78
C PRO A 153 16.30 -26.89 2.69
N PHE A 154 15.01 -27.23 2.78
CA PHE A 154 14.34 -28.14 1.85
C PHE A 154 14.34 -27.67 0.40
N PHE A 155 14.20 -26.36 0.14
CA PHE A 155 14.26 -25.81 -1.21
C PHE A 155 15.69 -25.72 -1.76
N ASN A 156 16.70 -25.84 -0.88
CA ASN A 156 18.12 -25.90 -1.21
C ASN A 156 18.62 -24.76 -2.12
N ALA A 157 18.01 -23.57 -2.02
CA ALA A 157 18.30 -22.42 -2.89
C ALA A 157 19.77 -21.96 -2.78
N TYR A 158 20.35 -22.06 -1.59
CA TYR A 158 21.74 -21.70 -1.32
C TYR A 158 22.73 -22.86 -1.48
N GLY A 159 22.27 -24.12 -1.56
CA GLY A 159 23.18 -25.27 -1.68
C GLY A 159 23.97 -25.30 -2.98
N ALA A 160 23.40 -24.77 -4.07
CA ALA A 160 24.10 -24.65 -5.36
C ALA A 160 25.33 -23.72 -5.31
N TYR A 161 25.46 -22.89 -4.27
CA TYR A 161 26.55 -21.93 -4.12
C TYR A 161 27.72 -22.47 -3.28
N VAL A 162 27.61 -23.69 -2.74
CA VAL A 162 28.71 -24.34 -2.02
C VAL A 162 29.68 -24.95 -3.03
N THR A 163 30.57 -24.12 -3.57
CA THR A 163 31.50 -24.49 -4.67
C THR A 163 32.91 -24.84 -4.20
N ASN A 164 33.25 -24.59 -2.93
CA ASN A 164 34.59 -24.88 -2.40
C ASN A 164 34.60 -26.25 -1.68
N PRO A 165 35.46 -27.22 -2.09
CA PRO A 165 35.54 -28.54 -1.47
C PRO A 165 35.79 -28.53 0.03
N THR A 166 36.51 -27.52 0.55
CA THR A 166 36.81 -27.38 1.99
C THR A 166 35.60 -26.92 2.81
N VAL A 167 34.74 -26.06 2.22
CA VAL A 167 33.49 -25.58 2.83
C VAL A 167 32.39 -26.62 2.66
N ALA A 168 32.36 -27.31 1.52
CA ALA A 168 31.51 -28.46 1.25
C ALA A 168 31.78 -29.62 2.22
N ALA A 169 33.05 -29.85 2.60
CA ALA A 169 33.45 -30.85 3.58
C ALA A 169 33.04 -30.47 5.02
N ALA A 170 33.10 -29.17 5.39
CA ALA A 170 32.63 -28.69 6.69
C ALA A 170 31.10 -28.68 6.81
N SER A 171 30.37 -28.62 5.69
CA SER A 171 28.91 -28.72 5.63
C SER A 171 28.39 -30.15 5.39
N MET A 172 29.28 -31.15 5.20
CA MET A 172 28.87 -32.54 5.08
C MET A 172 28.33 -33.04 6.42
N GLY A 173 27.01 -33.09 6.55
CA GLY A 173 26.30 -33.51 7.77
C GLY A 173 25.38 -32.45 8.36
N GLU A 174 25.50 -31.19 7.94
CA GLU A 174 24.61 -30.10 8.36
C GLU A 174 23.38 -30.03 7.43
N PRO A 175 22.14 -30.09 7.96
CA PRO A 175 20.94 -29.95 7.15
C PRO A 175 20.96 -28.65 6.34
N GLY A 176 20.96 -28.73 5.00
CA GLY A 176 20.63 -27.61 4.11
C GLY A 176 21.77 -26.92 3.38
N ASN A 177 23.05 -27.17 3.66
CA ASN A 177 24.18 -26.45 3.02
C ASN A 177 24.23 -24.93 3.32
N ALA A 178 23.86 -24.51 4.54
CA ALA A 178 23.72 -23.09 4.94
C ALA A 178 24.95 -22.20 4.67
N ALA A 179 26.14 -22.78 4.55
CA ALA A 179 27.36 -22.09 4.13
C ALA A 179 27.22 -21.35 2.78
N GLY A 180 26.32 -21.80 1.90
CA GLY A 180 26.03 -21.12 0.63
C GLY A 180 25.51 -19.68 0.79
N LEU A 181 24.82 -19.39 1.90
CA LEU A 181 24.35 -18.03 2.24
C LEU A 181 25.51 -17.06 2.47
N ALA A 182 26.68 -17.56 2.86
CA ALA A 182 27.89 -16.79 3.13
C ALA A 182 28.87 -16.78 1.93
N THR A 183 28.34 -16.76 0.71
CA THR A 183 29.14 -16.74 -0.52
C THR A 183 28.91 -15.46 -1.33
N PRO A 184 29.92 -14.97 -2.08
CA PRO A 184 29.76 -13.80 -2.94
C PRO A 184 28.65 -13.98 -3.97
N ALA A 185 28.65 -15.14 -4.63
CA ALA A 185 27.73 -15.44 -5.72
C ALA A 185 26.26 -15.50 -5.26
N PHE A 186 25.97 -16.08 -4.09
CA PHE A 186 24.60 -16.10 -3.56
C PHE A 186 24.12 -14.69 -3.26
N ASN A 187 24.91 -13.91 -2.51
CA ASN A 187 24.52 -12.56 -2.08
C ASN A 187 24.35 -11.61 -3.28
N ALA A 188 25.25 -11.68 -4.27
CA ALA A 188 25.13 -10.89 -5.49
C ALA A 188 23.87 -11.26 -6.30
N SER A 189 23.53 -12.55 -6.35
CA SER A 189 22.34 -13.05 -7.05
C SER A 189 21.05 -12.62 -6.36
N PHE A 190 20.98 -12.78 -5.03
CA PHE A 190 19.80 -12.43 -4.24
C PHE A 190 19.52 -10.92 -4.24
N ALA A 191 20.57 -10.09 -4.29
CA ALA A 191 20.43 -8.64 -4.39
C ALA A 191 19.62 -8.18 -5.62
N PHE A 192 19.68 -8.89 -6.75
CA PHE A 192 18.87 -8.55 -7.93
C PHE A 192 17.38 -8.73 -7.68
N PHE A 193 16.97 -9.78 -6.96
CA PHE A 193 15.57 -9.97 -6.60
C PHE A 193 15.04 -8.79 -5.77
N LEU A 194 15.82 -8.33 -4.80
CA LEU A 194 15.49 -7.17 -3.97
C LEU A 194 15.46 -5.87 -4.79
N LEU A 195 16.40 -5.68 -5.72
CA LEU A 195 16.43 -4.51 -6.61
C LEU A 195 15.15 -4.41 -7.44
N PHE A 196 14.73 -5.51 -8.07
CA PHE A 196 13.51 -5.53 -8.89
C PHE A 196 12.23 -5.48 -8.04
N MET A 197 12.26 -5.96 -6.80
CA MET A 197 11.21 -5.63 -5.83
C MET A 197 11.16 -4.12 -5.51
N GLY A 198 12.31 -3.46 -5.42
CA GLY A 198 12.36 -1.99 -5.32
C GLY A 198 11.74 -1.31 -6.54
N LEU A 199 11.99 -1.83 -7.74
CA LEU A 199 11.41 -1.30 -8.99
C LEU A 199 9.89 -1.44 -9.03
N ILE A 200 9.33 -2.59 -8.66
CA ILE A 200 7.86 -2.73 -8.62
C ILE A 200 7.24 -1.84 -7.54
N CYS A 201 7.92 -1.65 -6.40
CA CYS A 201 7.51 -0.67 -5.39
C CYS A 201 7.51 0.77 -5.93
N LEU A 202 8.45 1.13 -6.82
CA LEU A 202 8.47 2.43 -7.48
C LEU A 202 7.27 2.62 -8.41
N ILE A 203 6.87 1.58 -9.14
CA ILE A 203 5.65 1.60 -9.95
C ILE A 203 4.43 1.80 -9.04
N PHE A 204 4.33 1.03 -7.95
CA PHE A 204 3.23 1.18 -6.99
C PHE A 204 3.22 2.54 -6.29
N LEU A 205 4.39 3.13 -6.02
CA LEU A 205 4.51 4.49 -5.50
C LEU A 205 3.85 5.50 -6.45
N ILE A 206 4.15 5.42 -7.74
CA ILE A 206 3.53 6.29 -8.76
C ILE A 206 2.01 6.07 -8.80
N CYS A 207 1.54 4.82 -8.77
CA CYS A 207 0.11 4.51 -8.73
C CYS A 207 -0.57 5.07 -7.46
N SER A 208 0.11 5.02 -6.31
CA SER A 208 -0.43 5.43 -5.02
C SER A 208 -0.68 6.93 -4.88
N LEU A 209 -0.07 7.77 -5.74
CA LEU A 209 -0.31 9.22 -5.80
C LEU A 209 -1.79 9.59 -5.98
N ARG A 210 -2.63 8.64 -6.39
CA ARG A 210 -4.08 8.81 -6.59
C ARG A 210 -4.95 8.12 -5.53
N THR A 211 -4.34 7.53 -4.51
CA THR A 211 -5.01 6.75 -3.47
C THR A 211 -5.08 7.55 -2.17
N ASN A 212 -4.18 7.30 -1.22
CA ASN A 212 -4.08 8.05 0.03
C ASN A 212 -2.60 8.23 0.44
N ILE A 213 -2.34 9.15 1.38
CA ILE A 213 -0.97 9.48 1.80
C ILE A 213 -0.29 8.33 2.54
N VAL A 214 -1.06 7.46 3.20
CA VAL A 214 -0.52 6.29 3.90
C VAL A 214 0.06 5.28 2.90
N PHE A 215 -0.65 4.96 1.81
CA PHE A 215 -0.11 4.11 0.74
C PHE A 215 1.11 4.75 0.08
N PHE A 216 1.09 6.06 -0.15
CA PHE A 216 2.25 6.76 -0.68
C PHE A 216 3.48 6.61 0.23
N VAL A 217 3.32 6.82 1.55
CA VAL A 217 4.40 6.63 2.53
C VAL A 217 4.89 5.19 2.57
N ILE A 218 3.97 4.21 2.53
CA ILE A 218 4.30 2.78 2.47
C ILE A 218 5.21 2.49 1.26
N PHE A 219 4.81 2.87 0.05
CA PHE A 219 5.61 2.57 -1.13
C PHE A 219 6.91 3.39 -1.20
N LEU A 220 6.90 4.64 -0.75
CA LEU A 220 8.10 5.48 -0.72
C LEU A 220 9.17 4.84 0.17
N THR A 221 8.76 4.44 1.38
CA THR A 221 9.67 3.80 2.32
C THR A 221 10.11 2.41 1.86
N LEU A 222 9.24 1.65 1.18
CA LEU A 222 9.62 0.36 0.59
C LEU A 222 10.63 0.50 -0.56
N VAL A 223 10.52 1.52 -1.41
CA VAL A 223 11.53 1.79 -2.45
C VAL A 223 12.91 2.01 -1.82
N CYS A 224 12.97 2.84 -0.77
CA CYS A 224 14.21 3.04 -0.02
C CYS A 224 14.70 1.76 0.65
N ALA A 225 13.80 1.00 1.30
CA ALA A 225 14.14 -0.24 1.99
C ALA A 225 14.72 -1.29 1.05
N PHE A 226 14.05 -1.60 -0.06
CA PHE A 226 14.51 -2.59 -1.02
C PHE A 226 15.81 -2.16 -1.70
N GLY A 227 15.98 -0.87 -2.01
CA GLY A 227 17.24 -0.33 -2.52
C GLY A 227 18.39 -0.50 -1.53
N LEU A 228 18.14 -0.22 -0.24
CA LEU A 228 19.12 -0.43 0.82
C LEU A 228 19.42 -1.91 1.07
N LEU A 229 18.42 -2.80 1.00
CA LEU A 229 18.64 -4.25 1.11
C LEU A 229 19.47 -4.77 -0.08
N ALA A 230 19.15 -4.38 -1.32
CA ALA A 230 19.96 -4.75 -2.48
C ALA A 230 21.42 -4.28 -2.31
N GLY A 231 21.63 -3.03 -1.87
CA GLY A 231 22.94 -2.50 -1.53
C GLY A 231 23.62 -3.28 -0.40
N ALA A 232 22.88 -3.71 0.62
CA ALA A 232 23.41 -4.52 1.70
C ALA A 232 23.93 -5.87 1.21
N TYR A 233 23.15 -6.59 0.39
CA TYR A 233 23.54 -7.89 -0.15
C TYR A 233 24.72 -7.78 -1.14
N TRP A 234 24.81 -6.74 -1.97
CA TRP A 234 26.02 -6.53 -2.78
C TRP A 234 27.26 -6.20 -1.95
N ASN A 235 27.12 -5.41 -0.88
CA ASN A 235 28.24 -5.17 0.04
C ASN A 235 28.62 -6.45 0.82
N LEU A 236 27.66 -7.30 1.17
CA LEU A 236 27.96 -8.64 1.71
C LEU A 236 28.73 -9.49 0.71
N ALA A 237 28.36 -9.44 -0.57
CA ALA A 237 29.09 -10.18 -1.60
C ALA A 237 30.57 -9.77 -1.66
N LEU A 238 30.86 -8.47 -1.64
CA LEU A 238 32.23 -7.94 -1.60
C LEU A 238 32.97 -8.33 -0.31
N ALA A 239 32.27 -8.36 0.83
CA ALA A 239 32.85 -8.75 2.11
C ALA A 239 33.21 -10.25 2.15
N TYR A 240 32.38 -11.11 1.55
CA TYR A 240 32.66 -12.55 1.45
C TYR A 240 33.73 -12.87 0.40
N GLU A 241 33.91 -12.02 -0.60
CA GLU A 241 34.97 -12.20 -1.61
C GLU A 241 36.36 -11.92 -1.01
N ASN A 242 36.45 -10.91 -0.14
CA ASN A 242 37.68 -10.57 0.55
C ASN A 242 37.39 -10.18 2.00
N ALA A 243 37.70 -11.10 2.94
CA ALA A 243 37.52 -10.87 4.37
C ALA A 243 38.31 -9.68 4.93
N ALA A 244 39.36 -9.21 4.25
CA ALA A 244 40.07 -7.99 4.63
C ALA A 244 39.28 -6.70 4.29
N ASN A 245 38.20 -6.79 3.52
CA ASN A 245 37.33 -5.67 3.17
C ASN A 245 36.32 -5.35 4.28
N VAL A 246 36.84 -4.93 5.43
CA VAL A 246 36.03 -4.55 6.61
C VAL A 246 35.07 -3.39 6.29
N GLY A 247 35.42 -2.54 5.32
CA GLY A 247 34.57 -1.45 4.84
C GLY A 247 33.25 -1.94 4.24
N ALA A 248 33.31 -2.95 3.38
CA ALA A 248 32.11 -3.56 2.77
C ALA A 248 31.21 -4.22 3.83
N ALA A 249 31.78 -4.97 4.77
CA ALA A 249 31.02 -5.58 5.87
C ALA A 249 30.31 -4.52 6.74
N SER A 250 31.00 -3.41 7.03
CA SER A 250 30.42 -2.27 7.77
C SER A 250 29.29 -1.59 6.99
N ALA A 251 29.49 -1.35 5.69
CA ALA A 251 28.48 -0.77 4.81
C ALA A 251 27.23 -1.65 4.73
N ALA A 252 27.40 -2.98 4.56
CA ALA A 252 26.31 -3.93 4.57
C ALA A 252 25.47 -3.83 5.86
N SER A 253 26.12 -3.87 7.03
CA SER A 253 25.42 -3.76 8.32
C SER A 253 24.64 -2.46 8.46
N LYS A 254 25.21 -1.33 8.02
CA LYS A 254 24.52 -0.02 8.04
C LYS A 254 23.32 -0.01 7.11
N CYS A 255 23.45 -0.55 5.90
CA CYS A 255 22.37 -0.66 4.94
C CYS A 255 21.22 -1.55 5.45
N VAL A 256 21.54 -2.71 6.07
CA VAL A 256 20.54 -3.59 6.71
C VAL A 256 19.76 -2.83 7.78
N LYS A 257 20.45 -2.15 8.70
CA LYS A 257 19.79 -1.38 9.78
C LYS A 257 18.94 -0.25 9.23
N ALA A 258 19.43 0.46 8.22
CA ALA A 258 18.68 1.54 7.57
C ALA A 258 17.43 1.00 6.87
N ALA A 259 17.53 -0.13 6.15
CA ALA A 259 16.38 -0.80 5.56
C ALA A 259 15.36 -1.26 6.62
N GLY A 260 15.83 -1.79 7.75
CA GLY A 260 15.00 -2.10 8.91
C GLY A 260 14.21 -0.89 9.41
N ALA A 261 14.83 0.28 9.49
CA ALA A 261 14.15 1.52 9.88
C ALA A 261 13.09 1.96 8.85
N PHE A 262 13.40 1.90 7.54
CA PHE A 262 12.42 2.23 6.51
C PHE A 262 11.22 1.27 6.52
N THR A 263 11.47 -0.05 6.60
CA THR A 263 10.40 -1.05 6.70
C THR A 263 9.59 -0.92 8.01
N PHE A 264 10.20 -0.43 9.09
CA PHE A 264 9.47 -0.12 10.31
C PHE A 264 8.49 1.04 10.09
N VAL A 265 8.92 2.11 9.40
CA VAL A 265 8.02 3.22 9.03
C VAL A 265 6.90 2.71 8.11
N THR A 266 7.22 1.84 7.14
CA THR A 266 6.21 1.15 6.32
C THR A 266 5.18 0.43 7.20
N SER A 267 5.67 -0.33 8.18
CA SER A 267 4.81 -1.09 9.10
C SER A 267 3.94 -0.18 9.96
N MET A 268 4.46 0.93 10.48
CA MET A 268 3.68 1.88 11.28
C MET A 268 2.56 2.56 10.46
N ALA A 269 2.85 2.95 9.23
CA ALA A 269 1.84 3.42 8.29
C ALA A 269 0.79 2.34 8.00
N GLY A 270 1.23 1.08 7.88
CA GLY A 270 0.38 -0.09 7.77
C GLY A 270 -0.56 -0.31 8.96
N TRP A 271 -0.04 -0.23 10.18
CA TRP A 271 -0.84 -0.38 11.41
C TRP A 271 -1.90 0.71 11.49
N TRP A 272 -1.57 1.93 11.05
CA TRP A 272 -2.50 3.04 10.98
C TRP A 272 -3.69 2.76 10.05
N ILE A 273 -3.44 2.30 8.81
CA ILE A 273 -4.53 1.99 7.87
C ILE A 273 -5.33 0.75 8.29
N PHE A 274 -4.67 -0.27 8.86
CA PHE A 274 -5.37 -1.43 9.41
C PHE A 274 -6.34 -1.03 10.52
N PHE A 275 -5.87 -0.22 11.47
CA PHE A 275 -6.73 0.27 12.55
C PHE A 275 -7.90 1.11 12.00
N ALA A 276 -7.64 1.95 11.00
CA ALA A 276 -8.67 2.75 10.34
C ALA A 276 -9.78 1.88 9.71
N ILE A 277 -9.40 0.84 8.96
CA ILE A 277 -10.35 -0.07 8.31
C ILE A 277 -11.13 -0.88 9.34
N MET A 278 -10.49 -1.33 10.43
CA MET A 278 -11.17 -2.11 11.47
C MET A 278 -12.21 -1.27 12.22
N LEU A 279 -11.89 -0.02 12.56
CA LEU A 279 -12.86 0.91 13.17
C LEU A 279 -14.07 1.13 12.26
N ALA A 280 -13.84 1.33 10.96
CA ALA A 280 -14.91 1.50 9.99
C ALA A 280 -15.75 0.22 9.80
N SER A 281 -15.10 -0.96 9.80
CA SER A 281 -15.79 -2.25 9.64
C SER A 281 -16.67 -2.61 10.84
N LEU A 282 -16.37 -2.06 12.02
CA LEU A 282 -17.12 -2.25 13.25
C LEU A 282 -18.07 -1.08 13.57
N ASP A 283 -18.25 -0.14 12.63
CA ASP A 283 -19.14 1.02 12.74
C ASP A 283 -18.88 1.87 14.00
N PHE A 284 -17.59 2.13 14.31
CA PHE A 284 -17.23 3.06 15.37
C PHE A 284 -17.72 4.48 15.03
N PRO A 285 -18.12 5.30 16.03
CA PRO A 285 -18.73 6.61 15.81
C PRO A 285 -17.74 7.69 15.31
N PHE A 286 -16.48 7.34 15.08
CA PHE A 286 -15.43 8.21 14.59
C PHE A 286 -14.54 7.48 13.59
N ALA A 287 -13.97 8.23 12.65
CA ALA A 287 -12.98 7.74 11.69
C ALA A 287 -11.64 8.44 11.92
N ILE A 288 -10.55 7.71 11.73
CA ILE A 288 -9.20 8.28 11.75
C ILE A 288 -8.73 8.63 10.34
N PRO A 289 -8.02 9.76 10.15
CA PRO A 289 -7.68 10.23 8.82
C PRO A 289 -6.54 9.43 8.19
N VAL A 290 -6.66 9.09 6.89
CA VAL A 290 -5.54 8.54 6.08
C VAL A 290 -5.09 9.47 4.95
N GLY A 291 -5.69 10.66 4.83
CA GLY A 291 -5.39 11.69 3.83
C GLY A 291 -5.61 11.25 2.37
N ASP A 292 -6.75 11.64 1.81
CA ASP A 292 -7.09 11.41 0.40
C ASP A 292 -6.22 12.26 -0.54
N LEU A 293 -5.50 11.62 -1.48
CA LEU A 293 -4.67 12.29 -2.49
C LEU A 293 -5.35 12.38 -3.87
N SER A 294 -6.55 11.83 -4.03
CA SER A 294 -7.26 11.76 -5.31
C SER A 294 -7.53 13.13 -5.94
N HIS A 295 -7.57 14.19 -5.12
CA HIS A 295 -7.74 15.57 -5.56
C HIS A 295 -6.49 16.16 -6.25
N ILE A 296 -5.29 15.65 -5.95
CA ILE A 296 -4.02 16.15 -6.52
C ILE A 296 -3.91 15.72 -7.99
N ILE A 297 -4.30 14.49 -8.32
CA ILE A 297 -4.27 13.96 -9.68
C ILE A 297 -5.67 13.47 -10.08
N LYS A 298 -6.40 14.34 -10.78
CA LYS A 298 -7.75 14.06 -11.30
C LYS A 298 -7.77 12.88 -12.26
N GLY A 299 -8.82 12.07 -12.19
CA GLY A 299 -9.01 10.90 -13.05
C GLY A 299 -9.27 11.24 -14.51
N ALA A 300 -8.92 10.32 -15.40
CA ALA A 300 -9.16 10.48 -16.84
C ALA A 300 -10.65 10.73 -17.13
N SER A 301 -11.56 10.00 -16.49
CA SER A 301 -13.01 10.20 -16.63
C SER A 301 -13.47 11.56 -16.10
N GLN A 302 -12.90 12.05 -14.99
CA GLN A 302 -13.20 13.38 -14.44
C GLN A 302 -12.69 14.49 -15.37
N LYS A 303 -11.49 14.32 -15.93
CA LYS A 303 -10.94 15.26 -16.92
C LYS A 303 -11.74 15.25 -18.21
N LYS A 304 -12.22 14.09 -18.65
CA LYS A 304 -13.08 13.96 -19.83
C LYS A 304 -14.44 14.63 -19.61
N ALA A 305 -15.10 14.36 -18.48
CA ALA A 305 -16.36 15.01 -18.12
C ALA A 305 -16.20 16.53 -17.98
N ALA A 306 -15.13 17.01 -17.35
CA ALA A 306 -14.85 18.45 -17.26
C ALA A 306 -14.71 19.11 -18.64
N LYS A 307 -14.02 18.45 -19.58
CA LYS A 307 -13.92 18.92 -20.97
C LYS A 307 -15.24 18.89 -21.73
N GLU A 308 -16.09 17.88 -21.47
CA GLU A 308 -17.42 17.77 -22.10
C GLU A 308 -18.41 18.82 -21.58
N HIS A 309 -18.20 19.37 -20.38
CA HIS A 309 -18.99 20.48 -19.82
C HIS A 309 -18.48 21.87 -20.21
N GLU A 310 -17.28 21.99 -20.78
CA GLU A 310 -16.69 23.25 -21.27
C GLU A 310 -17.03 23.53 -22.75
N VAL A 311 -17.69 22.59 -23.45
CA VAL A 311 -18.13 22.68 -24.85
C VAL A 311 -19.64 22.86 -24.90
#